data_AF-A0A7D3W3P5-F1
#
_entry.id   AF-A0A7D3W3P5-F1
#
_cell.length_a   1.000
_cell.length_b   1.000
_cell.length_c   1.000
_cell.angle_alpha   90.00
_cell.angle_beta   90.00
_cell.angle_gamma   90.00
#
_symmetry.space_group_name_H-M   'P 1'
#
loop_
_entity.id
_entity.type
_entity.pdbx_description
1 polymer ?
#
loop_
_entity_poly.entity_id
_entity_poly.type
_entity_poly.pdbx_seq_one_letter_code
_entity_poly.pdbx_strand_id
1 'polypeptide(L)'
;MSATISLQGQSADLENLHDWLAGERELQGRVRPAAPEPSPGELGDVSDILLVTLGSGGAVSVLAASLRGWLAQPRRASVKIQLKTEQGETLTIDAKNVKDRSVETILNRALDGGRD
;
A
#
# COMPACT_ATOMS: atom_id res chain seq x y z
N MET A 1 -14.03 5.65 -1.44
CA MET A 1 -12.66 5.78 -1.96
C MET A 1 -11.98 4.45 -1.72
N SER A 2 -11.26 3.96 -2.70
CA SER A 2 -10.44 2.78 -2.59
C SER A 2 -9.03 3.08 -3.10
N ALA A 3 -8.08 2.34 -2.57
CA ALA A 3 -6.70 2.36 -2.99
C ALA A 3 -6.26 0.93 -3.22
N THR A 4 -5.56 0.72 -4.32
CA THR A 4 -4.96 -0.56 -4.68
C THR A 4 -3.49 -0.52 -4.27
N ILE A 5 -3.05 -1.51 -3.51
CA ILE A 5 -1.68 -1.68 -3.07
C ILE A 5 -1.10 -2.87 -3.80
N SER A 6 -0.13 -2.63 -4.66
CA SER A 6 0.65 -3.67 -5.36
C SER A 6 2.00 -3.81 -4.68
N LEU A 7 2.45 -5.03 -4.45
CA LEU A 7 3.75 -5.32 -3.86
C LEU A 7 4.60 -6.10 -4.87
N GLN A 8 5.78 -5.57 -5.19
CA GLN A 8 6.81 -6.29 -5.94
C GLN A 8 7.75 -6.97 -4.94
N GLY A 9 7.72 -8.30 -4.90
CA GLY A 9 8.39 -9.11 -3.89
C GLY A 9 7.90 -10.54 -3.89
N GLN A 10 8.03 -11.23 -2.74
CA GLN A 10 7.51 -12.59 -2.59
C GLN A 10 6.06 -12.55 -2.12
N SER A 11 5.25 -13.53 -2.49
CA SER A 11 3.85 -13.60 -2.03
C SER A 11 3.71 -13.61 -0.51
N ALA A 12 4.69 -14.18 0.21
CA ALA A 12 4.76 -14.13 1.67
C ALA A 12 4.85 -12.69 2.24
N ASP A 13 5.49 -11.76 1.52
CA ASP A 13 5.57 -10.35 1.91
C ASP A 13 4.19 -9.68 1.79
N LEU A 14 3.39 -10.03 0.76
CA LEU A 14 2.03 -9.54 0.62
C LEU A 14 1.10 -10.11 1.69
N GLU A 15 1.18 -11.41 1.96
CA GLU A 15 0.41 -12.05 3.03
C GLU A 15 0.72 -11.41 4.38
N ASN A 16 2.01 -11.14 4.65
CA ASN A 16 2.44 -10.46 5.86
C ASN A 16 1.92 -9.02 5.94
N LEU A 17 1.94 -8.27 4.83
CA LEU A 17 1.36 -6.93 4.77
C LEU A 17 -0.16 -6.97 4.97
N HIS A 18 -0.85 -7.95 4.37
CA HIS A 18 -2.28 -8.12 4.53
C HIS A 18 -2.65 -8.38 6.00
N ASP A 19 -1.97 -9.32 6.66
CA ASP A 19 -2.17 -9.61 8.08
C ASP A 19 -1.91 -8.38 8.95
N TRP A 20 -0.82 -7.65 8.68
CA TRP A 20 -0.49 -6.41 9.36
C TRP A 20 -1.60 -5.37 9.24
N LEU A 21 -2.07 -5.09 8.03
CA LEU A 21 -3.15 -4.13 7.80
C LEU A 21 -4.50 -4.62 8.34
N ALA A 22 -4.76 -5.93 8.31
CA ALA A 22 -5.97 -6.53 8.87
C ALA A 22 -6.00 -6.48 10.41
N GLY A 23 -4.83 -6.38 11.05
CA GLY A 23 -4.68 -6.17 12.49
C GLY A 23 -5.15 -4.78 12.97
N GLU A 24 -5.23 -3.81 12.06
CA GLU A 24 -5.64 -2.45 12.38
C GLU A 24 -7.16 -2.33 12.44
N ARG A 25 -7.68 -1.91 13.60
CA ARG A 25 -9.13 -1.80 13.82
C ARG A 25 -9.85 -0.93 12.78
N GLU A 26 -9.22 0.12 12.29
CA GLU A 26 -9.82 1.02 11.29
C GLU A 26 -9.78 0.46 9.86
N LEU A 27 -8.96 -0.56 9.60
CA LEU A 27 -8.82 -1.22 8.30
C LEU A 27 -9.40 -2.63 8.29
N GLN A 28 -9.81 -3.14 9.46
CA GLN A 28 -10.40 -4.46 9.61
C GLN A 28 -11.63 -4.61 8.71
N GLY A 29 -11.62 -5.65 7.87
CA GLY A 29 -12.69 -5.92 6.91
C GLY A 29 -12.67 -5.02 5.66
N ARG A 30 -11.74 -4.07 5.56
CA ARG A 30 -11.58 -3.15 4.42
C ARG A 30 -10.43 -3.52 3.48
N VAL A 31 -9.55 -4.41 3.94
CA VAL A 31 -8.44 -4.97 3.15
C VAL A 31 -8.89 -6.31 2.56
N ARG A 32 -8.67 -6.48 1.26
CA ARG A 32 -8.97 -7.71 0.53
C ARG A 32 -7.85 -8.03 -0.46
N PRO A 33 -7.39 -9.29 -0.56
CA PRO A 33 -6.54 -9.70 -1.67
C PRO A 33 -7.30 -9.57 -2.99
N ALA A 34 -6.64 -9.02 -3.99
CA ALA A 34 -7.12 -8.94 -5.36
C ALA A 34 -6.22 -9.80 -6.26
N ALA A 35 -6.77 -10.25 -7.38
CA ALA A 35 -5.99 -11.02 -8.34
C ALA A 35 -4.81 -10.17 -8.85
N PRO A 36 -3.59 -10.73 -8.95
CA PRO A 36 -2.46 -10.02 -9.50
C PRO A 36 -2.76 -9.65 -10.96
N GLU A 37 -2.87 -8.36 -11.24
CA GLU A 37 -2.97 -7.86 -12.61
C GLU A 37 -1.56 -7.83 -13.21
N PRO A 38 -1.29 -8.54 -14.32
CA PRO A 38 0.00 -8.46 -14.99
C PRO A 38 0.19 -7.03 -15.49
N SER A 39 1.13 -6.30 -14.90
CA SER A 39 1.44 -4.95 -15.36
C SER A 39 2.14 -5.02 -16.73
N PRO A 40 1.66 -4.29 -17.75
CA PRO A 40 2.21 -4.36 -19.10
C PRO A 40 3.62 -3.76 -19.10
N GLY A 41 4.64 -4.61 -19.28
CA GLY A 41 6.04 -4.21 -19.45
C GLY A 41 7.04 -4.88 -18.51
N GLU A 42 6.59 -5.54 -17.45
CA GLU A 42 7.47 -6.31 -16.57
C GLU A 42 7.39 -7.80 -16.92
N LEU A 43 8.38 -8.26 -17.69
CA LEU A 43 8.61 -9.68 -17.96
C LEU A 43 8.90 -10.41 -16.63
N GLY A 44 7.87 -10.97 -16.00
CA GLY A 44 8.02 -12.08 -15.04
C GLY A 44 7.92 -11.77 -13.54
N ASP A 45 7.60 -10.55 -13.11
CA ASP A 45 7.34 -10.26 -11.69
C ASP A 45 5.84 -10.27 -11.42
N VAL A 46 5.34 -11.35 -10.82
CA VAL A 46 3.94 -11.45 -10.40
C VAL A 46 3.75 -10.53 -9.20
N SER A 47 3.26 -9.32 -9.44
CA SER A 47 2.94 -8.39 -8.36
C SER A 47 1.62 -8.77 -7.73
N ASP A 48 1.66 -9.22 -6.48
CA ASP A 48 0.46 -9.47 -5.68
C ASP A 48 -0.23 -8.13 -5.32
N ILE A 49 -1.58 -8.14 -5.25
CA ILE A 49 -2.38 -6.92 -5.09
C ILE A 49 -3.33 -7.03 -3.88
N LEU A 50 -3.43 -5.94 -3.12
CA LEU A 50 -4.39 -5.74 -2.04
C LEU A 50 -5.28 -4.53 -2.35
N LEU A 51 -6.59 -4.74 -2.33
CA LEU A 51 -7.57 -3.66 -2.39
C LEU A 51 -7.89 -3.17 -0.98
N VAL A 52 -7.76 -1.87 -0.75
CA VAL A 52 -8.07 -1.21 0.53
C VAL A 52 -9.19 -0.21 0.34
N THR A 53 -10.29 -0.41 1.05
CA THR A 53 -11.41 0.54 1.07
C THR A 53 -11.14 1.64 2.09
N LEU A 54 -10.91 2.87 1.62
CA LEU A 54 -10.68 4.06 2.44
C LEU A 54 -11.99 4.84 2.54
N GLY A 55 -12.64 4.71 3.70
CA GLY A 55 -13.82 5.52 4.03
C GLY A 55 -13.46 7.01 4.17
N SER A 56 -14.47 7.88 4.21
CA SER A 56 -14.28 9.28 4.59
C SER A 56 -13.94 9.36 6.08
N GLY A 57 -12.67 9.66 6.41
CA GLY A 57 -12.17 9.86 7.77
C GLY A 57 -11.23 8.76 8.26
N GLY A 58 -10.18 9.17 9.01
CA GLY A 58 -9.29 8.36 9.87
C GLY A 58 -8.44 7.27 9.20
N ALA A 59 -9.07 6.43 8.40
CA ALA A 59 -8.51 5.22 7.80
C ALA A 59 -7.27 5.47 6.94
N VAL A 60 -7.18 6.64 6.30
CA VAL A 60 -6.00 7.05 5.51
C VAL A 60 -4.78 7.22 6.40
N SER A 61 -4.94 7.92 7.52
CA SER A 61 -3.86 8.15 8.49
C SER A 61 -3.42 6.82 9.11
N VAL A 62 -4.37 5.93 9.43
CA VAL A 62 -4.05 4.58 9.93
C VAL A 62 -3.33 3.75 8.87
N LEU A 63 -3.77 3.76 7.62
CA LEU A 63 -3.10 3.04 6.54
C LEU A 63 -1.66 3.51 6.38
N ALA A 64 -1.41 4.82 6.38
CA ALA A 64 -0.07 5.36 6.30
C ALA A 64 0.80 4.99 7.53
N ALA A 65 0.26 5.15 8.74
CA ALA A 65 0.97 4.80 9.97
C ALA A 65 1.32 3.30 10.03
N SER A 66 0.40 2.46 9.55
CA SER A 66 0.56 1.01 9.51
C SER A 66 1.56 0.58 8.45
N LEU A 67 1.47 1.13 7.24
CA LEU A 67 2.48 0.91 6.20
C LEU A 67 3.86 1.34 6.67
N ARG A 68 3.96 2.47 7.38
CA ARG A 68 5.22 2.92 8.01
C ARG A 68 5.71 1.90 9.04
N GLY A 69 4.86 1.45 9.95
CA GLY A 69 5.21 0.47 10.97
C GLY A 69 5.70 -0.84 10.35
N TRP A 70 5.01 -1.29 9.31
CA TRP A 70 5.42 -2.43 8.50
C TRP A 70 6.80 -2.16 7.89
N LEU A 71 6.97 -1.05 7.15
CA LEU A 71 8.22 -0.67 6.45
C LEU A 71 9.43 -0.52 7.37
N ALA A 72 9.22 -0.10 8.62
CA ALA A 72 10.26 0.02 9.62
C ALA A 72 10.76 -1.33 10.16
N GLN A 73 10.04 -2.44 9.95
CA GLN A 73 10.49 -3.76 10.38
C GLN A 73 11.77 -4.16 9.64
N PRO A 74 12.75 -4.79 10.31
CA PRO A 74 13.98 -5.24 9.67
C PRO A 74 13.70 -6.35 8.66
N ARG A 75 14.02 -6.11 7.38
CA ARG A 75 13.75 -7.04 6.28
C ARG A 75 15.03 -7.36 5.52
N ARG A 76 15.07 -8.58 4.97
CA ARG A 76 16.18 -9.05 4.14
C ARG A 76 16.01 -8.69 2.66
N ALA A 77 14.78 -8.49 2.20
CA ALA A 77 14.45 -8.23 0.80
C ALA A 77 14.13 -6.75 0.54
N SER A 78 14.52 -6.25 -0.63
CA SER A 78 14.11 -4.93 -1.12
C SER A 78 12.69 -5.08 -1.65
N VAL A 79 11.70 -4.56 -0.91
CA VAL A 79 10.29 -4.60 -1.31
C VAL A 79 9.90 -3.24 -1.87
N LYS A 80 9.24 -3.23 -3.02
CA LYS A 80 8.65 -2.02 -3.60
C LYS A 80 7.14 -2.12 -3.51
N ILE A 81 6.53 -1.16 -2.82
CA ILE A 81 5.09 -1.03 -2.69
C ILE A 81 4.65 0.04 -3.68
N GLN A 82 3.63 -0.23 -4.47
CA GLN A 82 2.98 0.75 -5.31
C GLN A 82 1.54 0.91 -4.84
N LEU A 83 1.18 2.12 -4.42
CA LEU A 83 -0.18 2.45 -4.03
C LEU A 83 -0.81 3.28 -5.14
N LYS A 84 -1.94 2.84 -5.66
CA LYS A 84 -2.71 3.52 -6.70
C LYS A 84 -4.07 3.89 -6.15
N THR A 85 -4.43 5.16 -6.22
CA THR A 85 -5.75 5.63 -5.81
C THR A 85 -6.73 5.51 -6.97
N GLU A 86 -8.03 5.44 -6.68
CA GLU A 86 -9.09 5.46 -7.72
C GLU A 86 -9.04 6.71 -8.61
N GLN A 87 -8.42 7.79 -8.13
CA GLN A 87 -8.26 9.04 -8.87
C GLN A 87 -7.09 8.99 -9.87
N GLY A 88 -6.37 7.87 -9.94
CA GLY A 88 -5.25 7.66 -10.86
C GLY A 88 -3.90 8.10 -10.33
N GLU A 89 -3.83 8.66 -9.11
CA GLU A 89 -2.54 8.99 -8.50
C GLU A 89 -1.83 7.71 -8.05
N THR A 90 -0.55 7.60 -8.40
CA THR A 90 0.26 6.41 -8.11
C THR A 90 1.48 6.82 -7.28
N LEU A 91 1.63 6.19 -6.13
CA LEU A 91 2.70 6.39 -5.19
C LEU A 91 3.56 5.12 -5.09
N THR A 92 4.81 5.21 -5.48
CA THR A 92 5.79 4.13 -5.30
C THR A 92 6.62 4.38 -4.04
N ILE A 93 6.62 3.40 -3.14
CA ILE A 93 7.36 3.41 -1.88
C ILE A 93 8.38 2.27 -1.94
N ASP A 94 9.66 2.64 -1.90
CA ASP A 94 10.75 1.67 -1.84
C ASP A 94 11.20 1.49 -0.38
N ALA A 95 11.15 0.27 0.12
CA ALA A 95 11.47 -0.01 1.52
C ALA A 95 12.92 0.35 1.90
N LYS A 96 13.85 0.44 0.94
CA LYS A 96 15.23 0.87 1.23
C LYS A 96 15.39 2.38 1.36
N ASN A 97 14.52 3.16 0.72
CA ASN A 97 14.65 4.62 0.62
C ASN A 97 13.55 5.39 1.36
N VAL A 98 12.62 4.70 2.01
CA VAL A 98 11.51 5.37 2.67
C VAL A 98 12.00 6.11 3.92
N LYS A 99 11.70 7.42 3.97
CA LYS A 99 11.81 8.21 5.20
C LYS A 99 10.45 8.27 5.86
N ASP A 100 10.41 7.87 7.13
CA ASP A 100 9.26 7.86 8.03
C ASP A 100 8.24 8.99 7.84
N ARG A 101 8.71 10.24 7.77
CA ARG A 101 7.86 11.43 7.74
C ARG A 101 7.18 11.68 6.39
N SER A 102 7.63 10.99 5.34
CA SER A 102 7.19 11.22 3.97
C SER A 102 5.97 10.36 3.60
N VAL A 103 5.83 9.15 4.14
CA VAL A 103 4.74 8.24 3.74
C VAL A 103 3.36 8.82 4.03
N GLU A 104 3.12 9.29 5.25
CA GLU A 104 1.85 9.92 5.63
C GLU A 104 1.54 11.16 4.80
N THR A 105 2.53 12.03 4.61
CA THR A 105 2.34 13.28 3.86
C THR A 105 2.01 13.00 2.39
N ILE A 106 2.73 12.07 1.77
CA ILE A 106 2.52 11.73 0.36
C ILE A 106 1.21 10.97 0.18
N LEU A 107 0.85 10.06 1.09
CA LEU A 107 -0.42 9.33 1.01
C LEU A 107 -1.62 10.28 1.17
N ASN A 108 -1.57 11.19 2.14
CA ASN A 108 -2.63 12.20 2.31
C ASN A 108 -2.72 13.09 1.07
N ARG A 109 -1.58 13.52 0.50
CA ARG A 109 -1.58 14.30 -0.75
C ARG A 109 -2.20 13.51 -1.90
N ALA A 110 -1.89 12.22 -2.04
CA ALA A 110 -2.38 11.39 -3.12
C ALA A 110 -3.89 11.10 -3.08
N LEU A 111 -4.48 11.25 -1.90
CA LEU A 111 -5.90 11.05 -1.68
C LEU A 111 -6.67 12.38 -1.65
N ASP A 112 -6.02 13.48 -1.31
CA ASP A 112 -6.60 14.83 -1.35
C ASP A 112 -6.50 15.47 -2.75
N GLY A 113 -5.47 15.08 -3.53
CA GLY A 113 -5.07 15.69 -4.80
C GLY A 113 -6.04 15.55 -5.98
N GLY A 114 -7.11 14.76 -5.89
CA GLY A 114 -8.16 14.71 -6.91
C GLY A 114 -9.41 15.54 -6.59
N ARG A 115 -9.24 16.63 -5.82
CA ARG A 115 -10.18 17.76 -5.84
C ARG A 115 -9.57 18.92 -6.64
N ASP A 116 -9.56 18.81 -7.96
CA ASP A 116 -9.51 19.97 -8.86
C ASP A 116 -10.56 19.79 -9.96
#